data_AF-A0A948JBE6-F1
#
_entry.id   AF-A0A948JBE6-F1
#
_cell.length_a   1.000
_cell.length_b   1.000
_cell.length_c   1.000
_cell.angle_alpha   90.00
_cell.angle_beta   90.00
_cell.angle_gamma   90.00
#
_symmetry.space_group_name_H-M   'P 1'
#
loop_
_entity.id
_entity.type
_entity.pdbx_description
1 polymer ?
#
loop_
_entity_poly.entity_id
_entity_poly.type
_entity_poly.pdbx_seq_one_letter_code
_entity_poly.pdbx_strand_id
1 'polypeptide(L)'
;MRFLLLFLMLFSLHARSDVYRTAYFAEFPFWESPIQPYKFATPLTKDDALKRIHIEVGYDKQNRVVDIQTRQGTKFKTLGHFFDAMYVHAVHTQIRYQDQREIHEFYNQSGNQVTGWGQVWQKIYHKDHRGRYLKMEFLDRTGKPVENSWGVAYYRWQHQFDGSVIEERFSQTGELKVHRPGFEFQRIRLVYDSEGHLRLMQNLDAALKLLASKSGASQYAYFYNAEGLFSHWEIYDDKGLPAIGPSNTAGEIQENLPGGAKKISFFDKAGGPAMHWSGSAQMEIKNDVYGNIIEFSLYDSEKKPINGNSKYAKIVYVWDKQGLSLTSQSFVDQAGAPTLHPDGYSQIRYFYDAGGFLTELHFLDLAGQPVMSQNDKAAVIRFDYDQKGQRTGINKFGTDGKKL
;
A
#
# COMPACT_ATOMS: atom_id res chain seq x y z
N MET A 1 5.50 -24.79 58.89
CA MET A 1 5.32 -25.40 57.54
C MET A 1 4.94 -24.29 56.57
N ARG A 2 5.87 -23.93 55.66
CA ARG A 2 5.63 -22.96 54.58
C ARG A 2 4.87 -23.69 53.46
N PHE A 3 3.68 -23.21 53.09
CA PHE A 3 3.01 -23.64 51.87
C PHE A 3 3.53 -22.80 50.71
N LEU A 4 4.25 -23.47 49.81
CA LEU A 4 4.72 -22.93 48.53
C LEU A 4 3.56 -23.04 47.53
N LEU A 5 2.91 -21.93 47.19
CA LEU A 5 1.97 -21.87 46.08
C LEU A 5 2.77 -21.85 44.77
N LEU A 6 2.80 -22.99 44.07
CA LEU A 6 3.28 -23.05 42.68
C LEU A 6 2.24 -22.38 41.78
N PHE A 7 2.57 -21.19 41.28
CA PHE A 7 1.88 -20.59 40.15
C PHE A 7 2.30 -21.34 38.88
N LEU A 8 1.42 -22.17 38.33
CA LEU A 8 1.58 -22.70 36.98
C LEU A 8 1.40 -21.54 35.99
N MET A 9 2.51 -20.96 35.55
CA MET A 9 2.54 -20.17 34.32
C MET A 9 2.27 -21.12 33.15
N LEU A 10 1.04 -21.08 32.64
CA LEU A 10 0.71 -21.59 31.31
C LEU A 10 1.49 -20.74 30.30
N PHE A 11 2.70 -21.20 29.94
CA PHE A 11 3.32 -20.80 28.69
C PHE A 11 2.39 -21.27 27.58
N SER A 12 1.66 -20.34 26.98
CA SER A 12 1.06 -20.55 25.67
C SER A 12 2.21 -20.80 24.69
N LEU A 13 2.52 -22.08 24.45
CA LEU A 13 3.29 -22.51 23.29
C LEU A 13 2.58 -21.90 22.08
N HIS A 14 3.18 -20.87 21.50
CA HIS A 14 2.78 -20.40 20.19
C HIS A 14 3.04 -21.57 19.23
N ALA A 15 1.96 -22.18 18.75
CA ALA A 15 2.03 -23.25 17.78
C ALA A 15 2.94 -22.80 16.63
N ARG A 16 4.02 -23.54 16.44
CA ARG A 16 5.05 -23.28 15.44
C ARG A 16 4.42 -23.57 14.07
N SER A 17 4.18 -22.50 13.32
CA SER A 17 3.70 -22.36 11.93
C SER A 17 3.18 -23.61 11.20
N ASP A 18 1.89 -23.60 10.85
CA ASP A 18 1.22 -24.51 9.90
C ASP A 18 1.75 -24.45 8.44
N VAL A 19 2.94 -23.88 8.22
CA VAL A 19 3.56 -23.72 6.91
C VAL A 19 4.16 -25.04 6.45
N TYR A 20 3.53 -25.64 5.44
CA TYR A 20 3.96 -26.85 4.78
C TYR A 20 4.94 -26.59 3.62
N ARG A 21 4.75 -25.50 2.86
CA ARG A 21 5.69 -25.06 1.82
C ARG A 21 5.78 -23.54 1.76
N THR A 22 6.89 -23.05 1.23
CA THR A 22 7.15 -21.62 1.03
C THR A 22 7.36 -21.32 -0.46
N ALA A 23 6.85 -20.19 -0.92
CA ALA A 23 7.15 -19.62 -2.23
C ALA A 23 7.55 -18.14 -2.11
N TYR A 24 8.22 -17.61 -3.13
CA TYR A 24 8.78 -16.27 -3.14
C TYR A 24 8.32 -15.50 -4.37
N PHE A 25 8.01 -14.21 -4.21
CA PHE A 25 7.49 -13.35 -5.25
C PHE A 25 8.10 -11.96 -5.18
N ALA A 26 8.24 -11.28 -6.31
CA ALA A 26 8.81 -9.94 -6.34
C ALA A 26 7.79 -8.84 -6.00
N GLU A 27 6.51 -9.03 -6.38
CA GLU A 27 5.48 -8.01 -6.24
C GLU A 27 4.07 -8.60 -6.09
N PHE A 28 3.13 -7.79 -5.61
CA PHE A 28 1.70 -8.09 -5.69
C PHE A 28 1.18 -7.70 -7.07
N PRO A 29 0.22 -8.45 -7.66
CA PRO A 29 -0.46 -8.00 -8.86
C PRO A 29 -1.34 -6.77 -8.54
N PHE A 30 -1.67 -6.01 -9.58
CA PHE A 30 -2.56 -4.87 -9.45
C PHE A 30 -3.98 -5.29 -9.05
N TRP A 31 -4.55 -4.64 -8.03
CA TRP A 31 -5.91 -4.85 -7.53
C TRP A 31 -6.60 -3.54 -7.10
N GLU A 32 -7.93 -3.55 -7.10
CA GLU A 32 -8.80 -2.48 -6.59
C GLU A 32 -9.62 -2.89 -5.35
N SER A 33 -9.73 -4.20 -5.11
CA SER A 33 -10.61 -4.78 -4.09
C SER A 33 -9.89 -5.85 -3.29
N PRO A 34 -10.12 -5.95 -1.96
CA PRO A 34 -9.56 -7.00 -1.13
C PRO A 34 -10.26 -8.36 -1.29
N ILE A 35 -11.26 -8.51 -2.17
CA ILE A 35 -11.97 -9.79 -2.36
C ILE A 35 -11.06 -10.92 -2.88
N GLN A 36 -9.94 -10.58 -3.51
CA GLN A 36 -8.90 -11.53 -3.89
C GLN A 36 -7.73 -11.37 -2.92
N PRO A 37 -7.73 -11.99 -1.73
CA PRO A 37 -6.68 -11.70 -0.77
C PRO A 37 -5.30 -12.24 -1.18
N TYR A 38 -5.23 -13.25 -2.08
CA TYR A 38 -3.96 -13.94 -2.39
C TYR A 38 -3.77 -14.24 -3.88
N LYS A 39 -3.15 -13.29 -4.57
CA LYS A 39 -2.37 -13.53 -5.78
C LYS A 39 -1.07 -12.79 -5.61
N PHE A 40 -0.04 -13.36 -6.22
CA PHE A 40 1.30 -12.82 -6.20
C PHE A 40 1.84 -12.88 -7.63
N ALA A 41 2.71 -11.95 -7.97
CA ALA A 41 3.24 -11.80 -9.31
C ALA A 41 4.76 -11.96 -9.31
N THR A 42 5.33 -12.30 -10.47
CA THR A 42 6.77 -12.42 -10.66
C THR A 42 7.40 -13.42 -9.66
N PRO A 43 7.13 -14.73 -9.81
CA PRO A 43 7.68 -15.76 -8.93
C PRO A 43 9.21 -15.77 -8.96
N LEU A 44 9.81 -16.03 -7.80
CA LEU A 44 11.26 -16.02 -7.60
C LEU A 44 11.76 -17.37 -7.10
N THR A 45 13.00 -17.68 -7.46
CA THR A 45 13.77 -18.68 -6.71
C THR A 45 14.10 -18.13 -5.32
N LYS A 46 14.37 -19.01 -4.36
CA LYS A 46 14.82 -18.59 -3.03
C LYS A 46 16.11 -17.76 -3.09
N ASP A 47 17.04 -18.15 -3.95
CA ASP A 47 18.33 -17.48 -4.08
C ASP A 47 18.20 -16.08 -4.65
N ASP A 48 17.27 -15.86 -5.58
CA ASP A 48 17.00 -14.53 -6.13
C ASP A 48 16.23 -13.67 -5.13
N ALA A 49 15.25 -14.25 -4.42
CA ALA A 49 14.50 -13.58 -3.38
C ALA A 49 15.42 -13.01 -2.29
N LEU A 50 16.39 -13.80 -1.81
CA LEU A 50 17.30 -13.36 -0.74
C LEU A 50 18.22 -12.20 -1.12
N LYS A 51 18.33 -11.85 -2.41
CA LYS A 51 19.16 -10.73 -2.90
C LYS A 51 18.38 -9.41 -3.03
N ARG A 52 17.07 -9.40 -2.76
CA ARG A 52 16.18 -8.26 -3.00
C ARG A 52 15.05 -8.18 -2.00
N ILE A 53 14.27 -7.11 -2.09
CA ILE A 53 12.96 -7.01 -1.50
C ILE A 53 12.05 -8.03 -2.18
N HIS A 54 11.35 -8.83 -1.38
CA HIS A 54 10.47 -9.88 -1.85
C HIS A 54 9.34 -10.14 -0.86
N ILE A 55 8.36 -10.88 -1.34
CA ILE A 55 7.25 -11.43 -0.56
C ILE A 55 7.53 -12.92 -0.37
N GLU A 56 7.64 -13.36 0.86
CA GLU A 56 7.72 -14.76 1.24
C GLU A 56 6.32 -15.23 1.67
N VAL A 57 5.83 -16.32 1.06
CA VAL A 57 4.47 -16.82 1.24
C VAL A 57 4.51 -18.26 1.72
N GLY A 58 3.96 -18.50 2.90
CA GLY A 58 3.77 -19.84 3.47
C GLY A 58 2.39 -20.41 3.15
N TYR A 59 2.36 -21.67 2.75
CA TYR A 59 1.16 -22.42 2.43
C TYR A 59 1.00 -23.62 3.35
N ASP A 60 -0.23 -23.96 3.71
CA ASP A 60 -0.54 -25.20 4.42
C ASP A 60 -0.57 -26.43 3.48
N LYS A 61 -0.88 -27.61 4.05
CA LYS A 61 -0.97 -28.88 3.31
C LYS A 61 -2.09 -28.90 2.26
N GLN A 62 -3.05 -27.97 2.34
CA GLN A 62 -4.14 -27.80 1.39
C GLN A 62 -3.82 -26.72 0.34
N ASN A 63 -2.58 -26.22 0.29
CA ASN A 63 -2.16 -25.10 -0.56
C ASN A 63 -2.91 -23.79 -0.31
N ARG A 64 -3.44 -23.58 0.90
CA ARG A 64 -3.99 -22.28 1.31
C ARG A 64 -2.88 -21.42 1.89
N VAL A 65 -2.91 -20.12 1.61
CA VAL A 65 -1.95 -19.18 2.20
C VAL A 65 -2.23 -19.04 3.68
N VAL A 66 -1.22 -19.27 4.52
CA VAL A 66 -1.29 -19.15 5.98
C VAL A 66 -0.34 -18.10 6.53
N ASP A 67 0.59 -17.63 5.69
CA ASP A 67 1.67 -16.75 6.11
C ASP A 67 2.15 -15.88 4.94
N ILE A 68 2.28 -14.58 5.15
CA ILE A 68 2.80 -13.62 4.18
C ILE A 68 3.77 -12.69 4.88
N GLN A 69 4.99 -12.59 4.36
CA GLN A 69 6.05 -11.77 4.94
C GLN A 69 6.69 -10.91 3.87
N THR A 70 6.93 -9.64 4.17
CA THR A 70 7.72 -8.74 3.31
C THR A 70 9.13 -8.63 3.86
N ARG A 71 10.10 -8.97 3.02
CA ARG A 71 11.48 -9.24 3.43
C ARG A 71 12.48 -8.61 2.48
N GLN A 72 13.69 -8.39 2.99
CA GLN A 72 14.88 -8.23 2.18
C GLN A 72 15.99 -9.10 2.75
N GLY A 73 16.46 -10.06 1.96
CA GLY A 73 17.24 -11.16 2.50
C GLY A 73 16.47 -11.86 3.62
N THR A 74 17.10 -12.00 4.79
CA THR A 74 16.49 -12.66 5.96
C THR A 74 15.81 -11.69 6.93
N LYS A 75 15.79 -10.39 6.64
CA LYS A 75 15.21 -9.37 7.51
C LYS A 75 13.82 -8.96 7.03
N PHE A 76 12.94 -8.63 7.97
CA PHE A 76 11.68 -7.96 7.64
C PHE A 76 11.94 -6.60 7.03
N LYS A 77 11.13 -6.22 6.04
CA LYS A 77 11.21 -4.91 5.41
C LYS A 77 9.85 -4.47 4.93
N THR A 78 9.47 -3.25 5.27
CA THR A 78 8.24 -2.63 4.77
C THR A 78 8.36 -2.37 3.26
N LEU A 79 7.29 -2.63 2.52
CA LEU A 79 7.22 -2.28 1.10
C LEU A 79 7.07 -0.76 0.95
N GLY A 80 7.87 -0.15 0.08
CA GLY A 80 7.93 1.30 -0.11
C GLY A 80 6.83 1.89 -1.00
N HIS A 81 6.04 1.06 -1.68
CA HIS A 81 4.98 1.51 -2.58
C HIS A 81 3.62 1.60 -1.87
N PHE A 82 2.92 2.73 -2.07
CA PHE A 82 1.62 3.01 -1.45
C PHE A 82 0.58 1.90 -1.68
N PHE A 83 0.54 1.33 -2.88
CA PHE A 83 -0.42 0.28 -3.22
C PHE A 83 -0.07 -1.08 -2.58
N ASP A 84 1.22 -1.43 -2.48
CA ASP A 84 1.64 -2.69 -1.86
C ASP A 84 1.33 -2.72 -0.34
N ALA A 85 1.43 -1.56 0.32
CA ALA A 85 1.12 -1.40 1.74
C ALA A 85 -0.37 -1.55 2.08
N MET A 86 -1.27 -1.52 1.08
CA MET A 86 -2.71 -1.71 1.29
C MET A 86 -3.12 -3.16 1.56
N TYR A 87 -2.25 -4.14 1.35
CA TYR A 87 -2.66 -5.55 1.43
C TYR A 87 -2.24 -6.21 2.74
N VAL A 88 -0.95 -6.20 3.02
CA VAL A 88 -0.37 -6.81 4.22
C VAL A 88 -0.45 -5.90 5.44
N HIS A 89 -0.45 -4.57 5.26
CA HIS A 89 -0.47 -3.52 6.32
C HIS A 89 0.60 -3.59 7.41
N ALA A 90 1.36 -4.68 7.46
CA ALA A 90 2.48 -4.94 8.32
C ALA A 90 3.46 -5.85 7.57
N VAL A 91 4.68 -5.97 8.09
CA VAL A 91 5.74 -6.78 7.47
C VAL A 91 5.48 -8.28 7.54
N HIS A 92 4.53 -8.71 8.38
CA HIS A 92 4.14 -10.09 8.55
C HIS A 92 2.63 -10.18 8.79
N THR A 93 1.95 -10.99 7.99
CA THR A 93 0.54 -11.33 8.14
C THR A 93 0.39 -12.84 8.29
N GLN A 94 -0.27 -13.28 9.36
CA GLN A 94 -0.66 -14.67 9.55
C GLN A 94 -2.14 -14.85 9.25
N ILE A 95 -2.48 -15.99 8.66
CA ILE A 95 -3.83 -16.29 8.19
C ILE A 95 -4.27 -17.61 8.77
N ARG A 96 -5.42 -17.59 9.44
CA ARG A 96 -6.06 -18.77 10.02
C ARG A 96 -7.41 -19.02 9.39
N TYR A 97 -7.69 -20.29 9.13
CA TYR A 97 -8.97 -20.73 8.58
C TYR A 97 -9.77 -21.43 9.68
N GLN A 98 -11.00 -20.99 9.89
CA GLN A 98 -11.91 -21.58 10.86
C GLN A 98 -13.32 -21.59 10.28
N ASP A 99 -13.85 -22.78 10.02
CA ASP A 99 -15.14 -22.97 9.34
C ASP A 99 -15.15 -22.24 7.97
N GLN A 100 -16.15 -21.40 7.73
CA GLN A 100 -16.25 -20.54 6.54
C GLN A 100 -15.60 -19.16 6.74
N ARG A 101 -14.67 -19.04 7.70
CA ARG A 101 -13.94 -17.79 7.98
C ARG A 101 -12.46 -17.90 7.70
N GLU A 102 -11.90 -16.79 7.28
CA GLU A 102 -10.47 -16.57 7.10
C GLU A 102 -10.08 -15.30 7.89
N ILE A 103 -9.16 -15.46 8.83
CA ILE A 103 -8.80 -14.45 9.83
C ILE A 103 -7.35 -14.03 9.59
N HIS A 104 -7.13 -12.75 9.39
CA HIS A 104 -5.80 -12.18 9.15
C HIS A 104 -5.34 -11.40 10.37
N GLU A 105 -4.11 -11.65 10.80
CA GLU A 105 -3.46 -11.04 11.97
C GLU A 105 -2.13 -10.42 11.55
N PHE A 106 -1.83 -9.23 12.06
CA PHE A 106 -0.69 -8.41 11.62
C PHE A 106 0.41 -8.39 12.69
N TYR A 107 1.66 -8.56 12.27
CA TYR A 107 2.80 -8.63 13.18
C TYR A 107 3.92 -7.68 12.73
N ASN A 108 4.57 -7.05 13.71
CA ASN A 108 5.75 -6.24 13.46
C ASN A 108 7.01 -7.12 13.30
N GLN A 109 8.13 -6.47 13.01
CA GLN A 109 9.43 -7.14 12.81
C GLN A 109 9.96 -7.92 14.04
N SER A 110 9.41 -7.66 15.23
CA SER A 110 9.73 -8.38 16.47
C SER A 110 8.79 -9.55 16.74
N GLY A 111 7.83 -9.83 15.86
CA GLY A 111 6.83 -10.88 16.03
C GLY A 111 5.70 -10.52 17.00
N ASN A 112 5.57 -9.25 17.39
CA ASN A 112 4.44 -8.81 18.21
C ASN A 112 3.26 -8.45 17.32
N GLN A 113 2.05 -8.88 17.70
CA GLN A 113 0.84 -8.50 16.98
C GLN A 113 0.61 -6.99 17.11
N VAL A 114 0.25 -6.35 16.00
CA VAL A 114 0.04 -4.90 15.86
C VAL A 114 -1.26 -4.60 15.13
N THR A 115 -1.69 -3.34 15.16
CA THR A 115 -2.79 -2.90 14.30
C THR A 115 -2.26 -2.56 12.90
N GLY A 116 -3.03 -2.90 11.87
CA GLY A 116 -2.85 -2.44 10.49
C GLY A 116 -3.92 -1.43 10.12
N TRP A 117 -3.65 -0.54 9.16
CA TRP A 117 -4.66 0.34 8.55
C TRP A 117 -5.58 1.09 9.53
N GLY A 118 -5.00 1.73 10.55
CA GLY A 118 -5.72 2.39 11.64
C GLY A 118 -5.71 1.52 12.90
N GLN A 119 -6.89 1.28 13.48
CA GLN A 119 -7.07 0.47 14.69
C GLN A 119 -7.41 -1.00 14.38
N VAL A 120 -7.30 -1.44 13.12
CA VAL A 120 -7.65 -2.81 12.72
C VAL A 120 -6.63 -3.79 13.28
N TRP A 121 -7.07 -4.62 14.22
CA TRP A 121 -6.28 -5.68 14.83
C TRP A 121 -6.38 -7.00 14.06
N GLN A 122 -7.57 -7.27 13.49
CA GLN A 122 -7.87 -8.44 12.69
C GLN A 122 -8.77 -8.07 11.50
N LYS A 123 -8.53 -8.71 10.35
CA LYS A 123 -9.50 -8.78 9.25
C LYS A 123 -10.17 -10.14 9.25
N ILE A 124 -11.48 -10.18 9.10
CA ILE A 124 -12.24 -11.43 9.05
C ILE A 124 -13.04 -11.47 7.76
N TYR A 125 -12.68 -12.42 6.90
CA TYR A 125 -13.44 -12.75 5.70
C TYR A 125 -14.45 -13.84 6.02
N HIS A 126 -15.67 -13.67 5.54
CA HIS A 126 -16.75 -14.65 5.61
C HIS A 126 -17.02 -15.21 4.22
N LYS A 127 -17.07 -16.54 4.11
CA LYS A 127 -17.27 -17.27 2.86
C LYS A 127 -18.62 -17.98 2.86
N ASP A 128 -19.11 -18.32 1.67
CA ASP A 128 -20.20 -19.28 1.53
C ASP A 128 -19.69 -20.74 1.56
N HIS A 129 -20.61 -21.70 1.47
CA HIS A 129 -20.30 -23.13 1.42
C HIS A 129 -19.48 -23.57 0.19
N ARG A 130 -19.36 -22.71 -0.83
CA ARG A 130 -18.52 -22.93 -2.02
C ARG A 130 -17.17 -22.21 -1.90
N GLY A 131 -16.89 -21.56 -0.78
CA GLY A 131 -15.66 -20.83 -0.54
C GLY A 131 -15.63 -19.42 -1.14
N ARG A 132 -16.73 -18.89 -1.66
CA ARG A 132 -16.80 -17.54 -2.23
C ARG A 132 -16.91 -16.50 -1.12
N TYR A 133 -16.11 -15.43 -1.21
CA TYR A 133 -16.13 -14.32 -0.24
C TYR A 133 -17.45 -13.52 -0.30
N LEU A 134 -18.11 -13.33 0.85
CA LEU A 134 -19.39 -12.61 0.96
C LEU A 134 -19.26 -11.29 1.72
N LYS A 135 -18.40 -11.26 2.74
CA LYS A 135 -18.21 -10.10 3.62
C LYS A 135 -16.79 -10.09 4.14
N MET A 136 -16.22 -8.91 4.36
CA MET A 136 -15.04 -8.74 5.20
C MET A 136 -15.33 -7.69 6.27
N GLU A 137 -14.92 -7.93 7.51
CA GLU A 137 -15.04 -6.98 8.61
C GLU A 137 -13.73 -6.84 9.37
N PHE A 138 -13.66 -5.78 10.18
CA PHE A 138 -12.47 -5.43 10.95
C PHE A 138 -12.78 -5.44 12.44
N LEU A 139 -11.90 -6.02 13.24
CA LEU A 139 -11.99 -5.98 14.70
C LEU A 139 -10.80 -5.22 15.30
N ASP A 140 -11.04 -4.56 16.43
CA ASP A 140 -10.00 -3.97 17.28
C ASP A 140 -9.38 -5.01 18.25
N ARG A 141 -8.44 -4.57 19.09
CA ARG A 141 -7.75 -5.40 20.09
C ARG A 141 -8.68 -6.03 21.13
N THR A 142 -9.88 -5.49 21.29
CA THR A 142 -10.89 -5.97 22.24
C THR A 142 -11.89 -6.92 21.58
N GLY A 143 -11.75 -7.17 20.27
CA GLY A 143 -12.67 -7.98 19.47
C GLY A 143 -13.94 -7.25 19.03
N LYS A 144 -13.96 -5.91 19.10
CA LYS A 144 -15.12 -5.10 18.67
C LYS A 144 -14.96 -4.62 17.23
N PRO A 145 -16.05 -4.46 16.46
CA PRO A 145 -15.99 -3.87 15.13
C PRO A 145 -15.36 -2.47 15.14
N VAL A 146 -14.50 -2.20 14.16
CA VAL A 146 -13.77 -0.92 14.05
C VAL A 146 -13.68 -0.46 12.60
N GLU A 147 -13.61 0.86 12.40
CA GLU A 147 -13.33 1.42 11.07
C GLU A 147 -11.83 1.46 10.79
N ASN A 148 -11.46 1.18 9.54
CA ASN A 148 -10.11 1.40 9.04
C ASN A 148 -9.82 2.90 8.83
N SER A 149 -8.61 3.25 8.39
CA SER A 149 -8.23 4.65 8.12
C SER A 149 -9.05 5.38 7.04
N TRP A 150 -9.94 4.70 6.33
CA TRP A 150 -10.85 5.29 5.34
C TRP A 150 -12.29 5.41 5.85
N GLY A 151 -12.55 5.08 7.12
CA GLY A 151 -13.89 5.08 7.69
C GLY A 151 -14.76 3.90 7.24
N VAL A 152 -14.14 2.80 6.77
CA VAL A 152 -14.84 1.57 6.38
C VAL A 152 -14.73 0.55 7.51
N ALA A 153 -15.87 0.06 7.99
CA ALA A 153 -15.97 -1.02 8.98
C ALA A 153 -16.11 -2.40 8.34
N TYR A 154 -16.81 -2.51 7.20
CA TYR A 154 -16.96 -3.77 6.50
C TYR A 154 -17.24 -3.61 5.00
N TYR A 155 -16.98 -4.69 4.27
CA TYR A 155 -17.19 -4.87 2.84
C TYR A 155 -18.29 -5.91 2.64
N ARG A 156 -19.10 -5.74 1.61
CA ARG A 156 -20.09 -6.72 1.16
C ARG A 156 -19.85 -7.06 -0.31
N TRP A 157 -19.84 -8.34 -0.62
CA TRP A 157 -19.66 -8.87 -1.96
C TRP A 157 -20.84 -9.71 -2.40
N GLN A 158 -21.39 -9.40 -3.57
CA GLN A 158 -22.50 -10.12 -4.18
C GLN A 158 -22.07 -10.71 -5.51
N HIS A 159 -21.92 -12.03 -5.56
CA HIS A 159 -21.53 -12.78 -6.76
C HIS A 159 -22.70 -12.87 -7.73
N GLN A 160 -22.50 -12.38 -8.95
CA GLN A 160 -23.50 -12.37 -10.01
C GLN A 160 -23.44 -13.63 -10.87
N PHE A 161 -24.49 -13.88 -11.65
CA PHE A 161 -24.57 -15.05 -12.52
C PHE A 161 -23.57 -14.98 -13.70
N ASP A 162 -23.22 -13.78 -14.14
CA ASP A 162 -22.22 -13.53 -15.19
C ASP A 162 -20.76 -13.66 -14.70
N GLY A 163 -20.56 -14.04 -13.44
CA GLY A 163 -19.23 -14.16 -12.81
C GLY A 163 -18.66 -12.85 -12.28
N SER A 164 -19.32 -11.71 -12.52
CA SER A 164 -18.92 -10.44 -11.91
C SER A 164 -19.28 -10.39 -10.42
N VAL A 165 -18.66 -9.46 -9.71
CA VAL A 165 -18.93 -9.23 -8.28
C VAL A 165 -19.32 -7.79 -8.04
N ILE A 166 -20.42 -7.58 -7.33
CA ILE A 166 -20.77 -6.26 -6.79
C ILE A 166 -20.15 -6.09 -5.42
N GLU A 167 -19.35 -5.05 -5.24
CA GLU A 167 -18.78 -4.65 -3.96
C GLU A 167 -19.41 -3.36 -3.46
N GLU A 168 -19.69 -3.33 -2.15
CA GLU A 168 -20.06 -2.14 -1.40
C GLU A 168 -19.27 -2.09 -0.09
N ARG A 169 -18.96 -0.88 0.38
CA ARG A 169 -18.17 -0.61 1.59
C ARG A 169 -19.03 0.21 2.55
N PHE A 170 -18.99 -0.09 3.84
CA PHE A 170 -19.86 0.55 4.82
C PHE A 170 -19.10 1.04 6.05
N SER A 171 -19.55 2.15 6.64
CA SER A 171 -19.16 2.58 7.98
C SER A 171 -19.72 1.66 9.07
N GLN A 172 -19.31 1.90 10.31
CA GLN A 172 -19.89 1.24 11.48
C GLN A 172 -21.37 1.62 11.70
N THR A 173 -21.78 2.80 11.23
CA THR A 173 -23.19 3.26 11.26
C THR A 173 -24.03 2.73 10.09
N GLY A 174 -23.42 2.01 9.15
CA GLY A 174 -24.10 1.47 7.96
C GLY A 174 -24.21 2.46 6.78
N GLU A 175 -23.48 3.58 6.82
CA GLU A 175 -23.36 4.51 5.71
C GLU A 175 -22.54 3.90 4.58
N LEU A 176 -23.01 4.00 3.33
CA LEU A 176 -22.26 3.56 2.16
C LEU A 176 -21.05 4.47 1.95
N LYS A 177 -19.87 3.88 1.84
CA LYS A 177 -18.59 4.57 1.65
C LYS A 177 -18.12 4.50 0.21
N VAL A 178 -17.38 5.53 -0.16
CA VAL A 178 -16.63 5.54 -1.42
C VAL A 178 -15.52 4.50 -1.40
N HIS A 179 -15.07 4.11 -2.58
CA HIS A 179 -14.02 3.13 -2.81
C HIS A 179 -12.75 3.53 -2.06
N ARG A 180 -12.28 4.77 -2.26
CA ARG A 180 -11.12 5.30 -1.52
C ARG A 180 -11.21 6.81 -1.44
N PRO A 181 -10.49 7.45 -0.49
CA PRO A 181 -10.40 8.90 -0.44
C PRO A 181 -10.01 9.49 -1.80
N GLY A 182 -10.76 10.51 -2.26
CA GLY A 182 -10.54 11.15 -3.56
C GLY A 182 -11.09 10.41 -4.78
N PHE A 183 -11.78 9.27 -4.59
CA PHE A 183 -12.36 8.48 -5.69
C PHE A 183 -13.84 8.20 -5.44
N GLU A 184 -14.73 8.72 -6.29
CA GLU A 184 -16.16 8.87 -5.96
C GLU A 184 -17.02 7.60 -6.08
N PHE A 185 -16.47 6.49 -6.58
CA PHE A 185 -17.26 5.28 -6.78
C PHE A 185 -17.69 4.69 -5.44
N GLN A 186 -18.94 4.27 -5.28
CA GLN A 186 -19.44 3.75 -3.99
C GLN A 186 -19.89 2.29 -4.08
N ARG A 187 -20.55 1.93 -5.18
CA ARG A 187 -20.93 0.55 -5.50
C ARG A 187 -20.23 0.19 -6.79
N ILE A 188 -19.34 -0.80 -6.73
CA ILE A 188 -18.54 -1.18 -7.89
C ILE A 188 -18.91 -2.57 -8.38
N ARG A 189 -18.94 -2.77 -9.70
CA ARG A 189 -18.91 -4.10 -10.32
C ARG A 189 -17.49 -4.41 -10.74
N LEU A 190 -17.00 -5.58 -10.33
CA LEU A 190 -15.68 -6.10 -10.66
C LEU A 190 -15.87 -7.27 -11.64
N VAL A 191 -15.22 -7.20 -12.79
CA VAL A 191 -15.21 -8.26 -13.80
C VAL A 191 -13.80 -8.77 -13.95
N TYR A 192 -13.64 -10.09 -13.93
CA TYR A 192 -12.34 -10.75 -13.99
C TYR A 192 -12.23 -11.58 -15.27
N ASP A 193 -11.01 -11.76 -15.77
CA ASP A 193 -10.74 -12.78 -16.80
C ASP A 193 -10.66 -14.20 -16.20
N SER A 194 -10.44 -15.20 -17.06
CA SER A 194 -10.33 -16.61 -16.67
C SER A 194 -9.13 -16.92 -15.78
N GLU A 195 -8.09 -16.08 -15.81
CA GLU A 195 -6.92 -16.18 -14.93
C GLU A 195 -7.17 -15.42 -13.62
N GLY A 196 -8.28 -14.69 -13.54
CA GLY A 196 -8.77 -13.91 -12.42
C GLY A 196 -8.16 -12.52 -12.32
N HIS A 197 -7.53 -11.98 -13.35
CA HIS A 197 -7.09 -10.58 -13.35
C HIS A 197 -8.30 -9.67 -13.45
N LEU A 198 -8.31 -8.56 -12.72
CA LEU A 198 -9.40 -7.59 -12.78
C LEU A 198 -9.36 -6.92 -14.16
N ARG A 199 -10.38 -7.09 -14.99
CA ARG A 199 -10.44 -6.49 -16.34
C ARG A 199 -11.26 -5.23 -16.40
N LEU A 200 -12.28 -5.12 -15.55
CA LEU A 200 -13.20 -3.99 -15.55
C LEU A 200 -13.69 -3.70 -14.14
N MET A 201 -13.63 -2.44 -13.74
CA MET A 201 -14.32 -1.90 -12.57
C MET A 201 -15.34 -0.86 -13.05
N GLN A 202 -16.61 -1.01 -12.67
CA GLN A 202 -17.68 -0.10 -13.06
C GLN A 202 -18.34 0.53 -11.83
N ASN A 203 -18.68 1.81 -11.88
CA ASN A 203 -19.46 2.50 -10.86
C ASN A 203 -20.96 2.34 -11.12
N LEU A 204 -21.72 2.00 -10.08
CA LEU A 204 -23.13 1.68 -10.20
C LEU A 204 -24.02 2.51 -9.26
N ASP A 205 -25.23 2.79 -9.71
CA ASP A 205 -26.31 3.32 -8.89
C ASP A 205 -26.98 2.21 -8.03
N ALA A 206 -28.04 2.56 -7.29
CA ALA A 206 -28.82 1.61 -6.48
C ALA A 206 -29.61 0.58 -7.29
N ALA A 207 -29.87 0.86 -8.57
CA ALA A 207 -30.53 -0.04 -9.51
C ALA A 207 -29.54 -0.88 -10.33
N LEU A 208 -28.25 -0.85 -9.97
CA LEU A 208 -27.15 -1.53 -10.66
C LEU A 208 -26.94 -1.08 -12.11
N LYS A 209 -27.27 0.18 -12.42
CA LYS A 209 -26.96 0.84 -13.69
C LYS A 209 -25.67 1.64 -13.57
N LEU A 210 -24.96 1.83 -14.69
CA LEU A 210 -23.75 2.64 -14.73
C LEU A 210 -24.03 4.07 -14.24
N LEU A 211 -23.12 4.58 -13.40
CA LEU A 211 -23.21 5.91 -12.81
C LEU A 211 -21.91 6.66 -13.07
N ALA A 212 -21.96 7.72 -13.88
CA ALA A 212 -20.83 8.61 -14.06
C ALA A 212 -20.53 9.38 -12.76
N SER A 213 -19.24 9.46 -12.39
CA SER A 213 -18.73 10.37 -11.37
C SER A 213 -18.77 11.82 -11.84
N LYS A 214 -18.41 12.76 -10.97
CA LYS A 214 -18.29 14.18 -11.36
C LYS A 214 -17.26 14.44 -12.47
N SER A 215 -16.25 13.56 -12.61
CA SER A 215 -15.28 13.67 -13.70
C SER A 215 -15.82 13.13 -15.04
N GLY A 216 -16.99 12.48 -15.01
CA GLY A 216 -17.56 11.76 -16.15
C GLY A 216 -17.14 10.29 -16.22
N ALA A 217 -16.21 9.85 -15.38
CA ALA A 217 -15.77 8.45 -15.36
C ALA A 217 -16.84 7.55 -14.73
N SER A 218 -17.14 6.43 -15.37
CA SER A 218 -17.98 5.38 -14.79
C SER A 218 -17.34 3.99 -14.86
N GLN A 219 -16.30 3.81 -15.68
CA GLN A 219 -15.65 2.52 -15.85
C GLN A 219 -14.14 2.67 -15.98
N TYR A 220 -13.42 1.69 -15.45
CA TYR A 220 -11.97 1.53 -15.56
C TYR A 220 -11.70 0.14 -16.15
N ALA A 221 -11.15 0.09 -17.36
CA ALA A 221 -10.68 -1.14 -17.98
C ALA A 221 -9.19 -1.30 -17.68
N TYR A 222 -8.78 -2.50 -17.28
CA TYR A 222 -7.40 -2.79 -16.89
C TYR A 222 -6.79 -3.83 -17.83
N PHE A 223 -5.52 -3.62 -18.16
CA PHE A 223 -4.78 -4.40 -19.12
C PHE A 223 -3.47 -4.88 -18.51
N TYR A 224 -3.09 -6.08 -18.90
CA TYR A 224 -1.92 -6.78 -18.40
C TYR A 224 -1.09 -7.25 -19.59
N ASN A 225 0.22 -7.35 -19.39
CA ASN A 225 1.13 -7.90 -20.39
C ASN A 225 1.05 -9.45 -20.42
N ALA A 226 1.86 -10.09 -21.27
CA ALA A 226 1.88 -11.54 -21.42
C ALA A 226 2.31 -12.28 -20.15
N GLU A 227 3.01 -11.61 -19.23
CA GLU A 227 3.43 -12.14 -17.93
C GLU A 227 2.38 -11.91 -16.81
N GLY A 228 1.21 -11.34 -17.13
CA GLY A 228 0.15 -11.05 -16.17
C GLY A 228 0.43 -9.83 -15.28
N LEU A 229 1.44 -9.02 -15.61
CA LEU A 229 1.75 -7.76 -14.92
C LEU A 229 0.91 -6.62 -15.47
N PHE A 230 0.49 -5.72 -14.60
CA PHE A 230 -0.26 -4.54 -14.98
C PHE A 230 0.50 -3.72 -16.01
N SER A 231 -0.17 -3.41 -17.12
CA SER A 231 0.38 -2.61 -18.21
C SER A 231 -0.25 -1.23 -18.24
N HIS A 232 -1.58 -1.14 -18.22
CA HIS A 232 -2.27 0.14 -18.30
C HIS A 232 -3.72 0.02 -17.87
N TRP A 233 -4.36 1.16 -17.61
CA TRP A 233 -5.81 1.26 -17.53
C TRP A 233 -6.33 2.35 -18.45
N GLU A 234 -7.59 2.20 -18.83
CA GLU A 234 -8.36 3.13 -19.65
C GLU A 234 -9.68 3.47 -18.94
N ILE A 235 -10.13 4.70 -19.11
CA ILE A 235 -11.28 5.24 -18.39
C ILE A 235 -12.39 5.55 -19.37
N TYR A 236 -13.61 5.11 -19.05
CA TYR A 236 -14.79 5.28 -19.90
C TYR A 236 -15.97 5.87 -19.13
N ASP A 237 -16.83 6.59 -19.85
CA ASP A 237 -18.11 7.09 -19.35
C ASP A 237 -19.18 5.98 -19.31
N ASP A 238 -20.41 6.34 -18.96
CA ASP A 238 -21.57 5.45 -18.85
C ASP A 238 -22.08 4.95 -20.22
N LYS A 239 -21.56 5.49 -21.32
CA LYS A 239 -21.85 5.09 -22.71
C LYS A 239 -20.71 4.29 -23.33
N GLY A 240 -19.61 4.07 -22.59
CA GLY A 240 -18.43 3.36 -23.08
C GLY A 240 -17.52 4.21 -23.96
N LEU A 241 -17.64 5.54 -23.92
CA LEU A 241 -16.73 6.45 -24.60
C LEU A 241 -15.57 6.86 -23.67
N PRO A 242 -14.35 7.12 -24.20
CA PRO A 242 -13.23 7.56 -23.39
C PRO A 242 -13.59 8.78 -22.52
N ALA A 243 -13.26 8.73 -21.24
CA ALA A 243 -13.58 9.75 -20.24
C ALA A 243 -12.35 10.15 -19.43
N ILE A 244 -12.44 11.27 -18.72
CA ILE A 244 -11.39 11.74 -17.82
C ILE A 244 -11.70 11.29 -16.40
N GLY A 245 -10.74 10.65 -15.74
CA GLY A 245 -10.84 10.27 -14.33
C GLY A 245 -10.45 11.40 -13.36
N PRO A 246 -10.49 11.12 -12.04
CA PRO A 246 -10.03 12.04 -11.00
C PRO A 246 -8.55 12.44 -11.13
N SER A 247 -7.76 11.66 -11.88
CA SER A 247 -6.35 11.93 -12.18
C SER A 247 -6.14 13.01 -13.24
N ASN A 248 -7.22 13.57 -13.82
CA ASN A 248 -7.19 14.47 -14.97
C ASN A 248 -6.67 13.83 -16.27
N THR A 249 -6.76 12.50 -16.38
CA THR A 249 -6.29 11.72 -17.54
C THR A 249 -7.36 10.72 -17.97
N ALA A 250 -7.30 10.23 -19.20
CA ALA A 250 -8.15 9.12 -19.68
C ALA A 250 -7.54 7.74 -19.42
N GLY A 251 -6.30 7.71 -18.95
CA GLY A 251 -5.65 6.51 -18.48
C GLY A 251 -4.20 6.73 -18.13
N GLU A 252 -3.52 5.61 -17.86
CA GLU A 252 -2.13 5.52 -17.47
C GLU A 252 -1.51 4.27 -18.10
N ILE A 253 -0.28 4.37 -18.59
CA ILE A 253 0.54 3.27 -19.08
C ILE A 253 1.77 3.15 -18.19
N GLN A 254 2.07 1.92 -17.75
CA GLN A 254 3.27 1.54 -17.03
C GLN A 254 4.17 0.67 -17.90
N GLU A 255 5.45 1.06 -17.98
CA GLU A 255 6.48 0.37 -18.73
C GLU A 255 7.65 0.03 -17.82
N ASN A 256 8.06 -1.24 -17.83
CA ASN A 256 9.29 -1.67 -17.18
C ASN A 256 10.49 -1.32 -18.09
N LEU A 257 11.48 -0.65 -17.51
CA LEU A 257 12.72 -0.25 -18.17
C LEU A 257 13.90 -1.12 -17.68
N PRO A 258 15.02 -1.14 -18.43
CA PRO A 258 16.24 -1.82 -17.99
C PRO A 258 16.69 -1.37 -16.58
N GLY A 259 17.31 -2.29 -15.83
CA GLY A 259 17.82 -1.99 -14.49
C GLY A 259 16.72 -1.88 -13.41
N GLY A 260 15.50 -2.32 -13.69
CA GLY A 260 14.39 -2.28 -12.73
C GLY A 260 13.73 -0.92 -12.58
N ALA A 261 14.05 0.05 -13.45
CA ALA A 261 13.34 1.31 -13.52
C ALA A 261 11.92 1.12 -14.10
N LYS A 262 11.01 2.01 -13.75
CA LYS A 262 9.62 2.02 -14.27
C LYS A 262 9.32 3.40 -14.82
N LYS A 263 8.59 3.45 -15.92
CA LYS A 263 8.06 4.68 -16.50
C LYS A 263 6.54 4.63 -16.48
N ILE A 264 5.94 5.74 -16.11
CA ILE A 264 4.49 5.93 -16.09
C ILE A 264 4.16 7.08 -17.03
N SER A 265 3.26 6.87 -17.97
CA SER A 265 2.83 7.88 -18.95
C SER A 265 1.31 8.01 -18.94
N PHE A 266 0.81 9.23 -19.15
CA PHE A 266 -0.62 9.52 -19.10
C PHE A 266 -1.14 9.98 -20.45
N PHE A 267 -2.39 9.65 -20.75
CA PHE A 267 -3.01 9.99 -22.04
C PHE A 267 -4.41 10.59 -21.89
N ASP A 268 -4.82 11.36 -22.90
CA ASP A 268 -6.13 12.00 -23.02
C ASP A 268 -7.14 11.09 -23.73
N LYS A 269 -8.36 11.59 -23.94
CA LYS A 269 -9.44 10.84 -24.60
C LYS A 269 -9.14 10.47 -26.06
N ALA A 270 -8.17 11.13 -26.70
CA ALA A 270 -7.72 10.85 -28.07
C ALA A 270 -6.46 9.95 -28.09
N GLY A 271 -5.94 9.55 -26.92
CA GLY A 271 -4.71 8.76 -26.78
C GLY A 271 -3.42 9.59 -26.87
N GLY A 272 -3.52 10.93 -26.92
CA GLY A 272 -2.36 11.82 -26.89
C GLY A 272 -1.84 12.04 -25.46
N PRO A 273 -0.59 12.50 -25.26
CA PRO A 273 -0.04 12.77 -23.92
C PRO A 273 -0.92 13.75 -23.13
N ALA A 274 -1.20 13.42 -21.87
CA ALA A 274 -2.04 14.25 -20.99
C ALA A 274 -1.33 14.64 -19.70
N MET A 275 -1.81 15.73 -19.09
CA MET A 275 -1.29 16.22 -17.83
C MET A 275 -2.04 15.63 -16.64
N HIS A 276 -1.34 14.78 -15.90
CA HIS A 276 -1.84 14.19 -14.67
C HIS A 276 -1.98 15.26 -13.58
N TRP A 277 -2.83 15.01 -12.58
CA TRP A 277 -3.07 15.94 -11.45
C TRP A 277 -1.79 16.33 -10.69
N SER A 278 -0.72 15.53 -10.79
CA SER A 278 0.60 15.86 -10.27
C SER A 278 1.29 17.02 -10.99
N GLY A 279 0.78 17.47 -12.14
CA GLY A 279 1.44 18.45 -13.00
C GLY A 279 2.53 17.84 -13.89
N SER A 280 2.48 16.55 -14.20
CA SER A 280 3.42 15.85 -15.10
C SER A 280 2.70 14.99 -16.15
N ALA A 281 3.27 14.87 -17.35
CA ALA A 281 2.80 13.94 -18.40
C ALA A 281 3.45 12.57 -18.30
N GLN A 282 4.62 12.50 -17.65
CA GLN A 282 5.33 11.27 -17.43
C GLN A 282 6.00 11.29 -16.05
N MET A 283 6.12 10.12 -15.45
CA MET A 283 6.91 9.88 -14.24
C MET A 283 7.93 8.76 -14.51
N GLU A 284 9.08 8.83 -13.86
CA GLU A 284 10.09 7.77 -13.89
C GLU A 284 10.50 7.41 -12.45
N ILE A 285 10.58 6.11 -12.19
CA ILE A 285 10.99 5.53 -10.91
C ILE A 285 12.27 4.76 -11.17
N LYS A 286 13.34 5.06 -10.42
CA LYS A 286 14.56 4.25 -10.42
C LYS A 286 14.71 3.56 -9.08
N ASN A 287 15.17 2.33 -9.13
CA ASN A 287 15.35 1.49 -7.96
C ASN A 287 16.83 1.10 -7.78
N ASP A 288 17.22 0.83 -6.54
CA ASP A 288 18.48 0.17 -6.25
C ASP A 288 18.42 -1.33 -6.58
N VAL A 289 19.53 -2.04 -6.35
CA VAL A 289 19.64 -3.49 -6.58
C VAL A 289 18.70 -4.34 -5.74
N TYR A 290 18.20 -3.81 -4.62
CA TYR A 290 17.25 -4.49 -3.75
C TYR A 290 15.80 -4.21 -4.16
N GLY A 291 15.55 -3.18 -4.97
CA GLY A 291 14.22 -2.73 -5.36
C GLY A 291 13.71 -1.52 -4.56
N ASN A 292 14.55 -0.86 -3.75
CA ASN A 292 14.16 0.39 -3.13
C ASN A 292 14.16 1.52 -4.14
N ILE A 293 13.16 2.40 -4.10
CA ILE A 293 13.17 3.64 -4.89
C ILE A 293 14.36 4.50 -4.45
N ILE A 294 15.19 4.91 -5.39
CA ILE A 294 16.29 5.87 -5.21
C ILE A 294 16.01 7.20 -5.90
N GLU A 295 15.13 7.20 -6.90
CA GLU A 295 14.74 8.40 -7.64
C GLU A 295 13.28 8.31 -8.10
N PHE A 296 12.55 9.42 -7.96
CA PHE A 296 11.25 9.63 -8.58
C PHE A 296 11.28 10.96 -9.33
N SER A 297 11.08 10.94 -10.64
CA SER A 297 11.25 12.10 -11.54
C SER A 297 9.96 12.39 -12.31
N LEU A 298 9.66 13.68 -12.49
CA LEU A 298 8.48 14.22 -13.18
C LEU A 298 8.91 14.91 -14.47
N TYR A 299 8.20 14.61 -15.57
CA TYR A 299 8.48 15.17 -16.88
C TYR A 299 7.23 15.73 -17.56
N ASP A 300 7.43 16.75 -18.39
CA ASP A 300 6.41 17.28 -19.30
C ASP A 300 6.18 16.37 -20.53
N SER A 301 5.32 16.79 -21.45
CA SER A 301 5.00 16.04 -22.67
C SER A 301 6.17 15.94 -23.66
N GLU A 302 7.21 16.77 -23.50
CA GLU A 302 8.43 16.77 -24.30
C GLU A 302 9.58 16.03 -23.60
N LYS A 303 9.31 15.34 -22.49
CA LYS A 303 10.29 14.62 -21.64
C LYS A 303 11.33 15.53 -20.99
N LYS A 304 11.02 16.81 -20.78
CA LYS A 304 11.86 17.71 -19.99
C LYS A 304 11.43 17.66 -18.52
N PRO A 305 12.37 17.69 -17.55
CA PRO A 305 12.02 17.78 -16.14
C PRO A 305 11.07 18.96 -15.89
N ILE A 306 10.03 18.76 -15.11
CA ILE A 306 9.06 19.80 -14.78
C ILE A 306 8.77 19.83 -13.29
N ASN A 307 8.73 21.02 -12.70
CA ASN A 307 8.21 21.18 -11.35
C ASN A 307 6.71 20.89 -11.38
N GLY A 308 6.32 19.72 -10.86
CA GLY A 308 4.90 19.38 -10.72
C GLY A 308 4.19 20.29 -9.73
N ASN A 309 2.93 19.98 -9.45
CA ASN A 309 2.12 20.69 -8.45
C ASN A 309 2.73 20.61 -7.03
N SER A 310 3.62 19.63 -6.80
CA SER A 310 4.43 19.51 -5.59
C SER A 310 5.68 20.41 -5.56
N LYS A 311 5.87 21.34 -6.51
CA LYS A 311 6.96 22.35 -6.56
C LYS A 311 8.38 21.83 -6.81
N TYR A 312 8.56 20.53 -7.03
CA TYR A 312 9.83 19.91 -7.43
C TYR A 312 9.64 19.02 -8.66
N ALA A 313 10.71 18.77 -9.39
CA ALA A 313 10.74 17.87 -10.54
C ALA A 313 11.24 16.47 -10.17
N LYS A 314 11.98 16.34 -9.07
CA LYS A 314 12.56 15.07 -8.67
C LYS A 314 12.69 14.93 -7.16
N ILE A 315 12.50 13.71 -6.68
CA ILE A 315 12.83 13.29 -5.32
C ILE A 315 13.99 12.30 -5.39
N VAL A 316 14.99 12.48 -4.53
CA VAL A 316 16.10 11.55 -4.35
C VAL A 316 15.98 10.89 -2.97
N TYR A 317 16.15 9.57 -2.94
CA TYR A 317 16.12 8.77 -1.71
C TYR A 317 17.48 8.11 -1.50
N VAL A 318 17.99 8.20 -0.27
CA VAL A 318 19.28 7.60 0.10
C VAL A 318 19.05 6.56 1.19
N TRP A 319 19.39 5.32 0.89
CA TRP A 319 19.30 4.19 1.81
C TRP A 319 20.64 3.92 2.47
N ASP A 320 20.61 3.21 3.60
CA ASP A 320 21.84 2.64 4.17
C ASP A 320 22.52 1.67 3.20
N LYS A 321 23.78 1.29 3.48
CA LYS A 321 24.56 0.41 2.60
C LYS A 321 23.90 -0.95 2.37
N GLN A 322 23.03 -1.37 3.28
CA GLN A 322 22.32 -2.63 3.20
C GLN A 322 20.95 -2.47 2.51
N GLY A 323 20.52 -1.27 2.14
CA GLY A 323 19.20 -1.01 1.56
C GLY A 323 18.04 -1.20 2.53
N LEU A 324 18.27 -1.29 3.84
CA LEU A 324 17.22 -1.62 4.81
C LEU A 324 16.47 -0.38 5.28
N SER A 325 17.20 0.68 5.59
CA SER A 325 16.66 1.91 6.21
C SER A 325 16.85 3.12 5.30
N LEU A 326 15.80 3.89 5.08
CA LEU A 326 15.88 5.16 4.35
C LEU A 326 16.56 6.16 5.27
N THR A 327 17.70 6.72 4.89
CA THR A 327 18.50 7.65 5.71
C THR A 327 18.23 9.11 5.39
N SER A 328 17.90 9.43 4.13
CA SER A 328 17.48 10.78 3.76
C SER A 328 16.62 10.80 2.50
N GLN A 329 15.87 11.89 2.37
CA GLN A 329 15.12 12.25 1.17
C GLN A 329 15.37 13.73 0.86
N SER A 330 15.54 14.08 -0.41
CA SER A 330 15.72 15.47 -0.86
C SER A 330 14.98 15.77 -2.16
N PHE A 331 14.76 17.07 -2.43
CA PHE A 331 13.97 17.55 -3.57
C PHE A 331 14.82 18.37 -4.52
N VAL A 332 14.60 18.18 -5.82
CA VAL A 332 15.34 18.84 -6.90
C VAL A 332 14.36 19.49 -7.87
N ASP A 333 14.62 20.73 -8.26
CA ASP A 333 13.80 21.44 -9.23
C ASP A 333 14.07 21.01 -10.68
N GLN A 334 13.30 21.55 -11.61
CA GLN A 334 13.44 21.33 -13.04
C GLN A 334 14.77 21.80 -13.65
N ALA A 335 15.51 22.69 -12.97
CA ALA A 335 16.85 23.13 -13.38
C ALA A 335 17.96 22.19 -12.85
N GLY A 336 17.61 21.22 -11.99
CA GLY A 336 18.56 20.30 -11.37
C GLY A 336 19.14 20.80 -10.06
N ALA A 337 18.64 21.90 -9.49
CA ALA A 337 19.10 22.46 -8.22
C ALA A 337 18.27 21.95 -7.03
N PRO A 338 18.84 21.85 -5.81
CA PRO A 338 18.06 21.56 -4.60
C PRO A 338 16.95 22.59 -4.41
N THR A 339 15.75 22.13 -4.03
CA THR A 339 14.57 22.99 -3.85
C THR A 339 13.77 22.62 -2.60
N LEU A 340 12.79 23.45 -2.26
CA LEU A 340 11.91 23.23 -1.13
C LEU A 340 10.71 22.34 -1.52
N HIS A 341 10.40 21.39 -0.65
CA HIS A 341 9.09 20.80 -0.54
C HIS A 341 8.06 21.89 -0.17
N PRO A 342 6.77 21.77 -0.58
CA PRO A 342 5.72 22.72 -0.20
C PRO A 342 5.60 22.97 1.31
N ASP A 343 5.99 21.99 2.12
CA ASP A 343 5.98 22.08 3.59
C ASP A 343 7.16 22.88 4.16
N GLY A 344 8.07 23.41 3.33
CA GLY A 344 9.10 24.38 3.73
C GLY A 344 10.50 23.82 4.00
N TYR A 345 10.74 22.52 3.80
CA TYR A 345 12.07 21.88 3.95
C TYR A 345 12.63 21.42 2.60
N SER A 346 13.95 21.31 2.46
CA SER A 346 14.63 20.78 1.27
C SER A 346 15.09 19.32 1.42
N GLN A 347 15.24 18.86 2.67
CA GLN A 347 15.69 17.53 3.00
C GLN A 347 15.01 17.03 4.28
N ILE A 348 14.77 15.72 4.34
CA ILE A 348 14.46 14.99 5.57
C ILE A 348 15.61 14.03 5.86
N ARG A 349 16.04 13.95 7.11
CA ARG A 349 16.95 12.88 7.59
C ARG A 349 16.23 12.00 8.59
N TYR A 350 16.49 10.71 8.51
CA TYR A 350 15.84 9.67 9.32
C TYR A 350 16.88 8.93 10.15
N PHE A 351 16.55 8.65 11.40
CA PHE A 351 17.40 7.97 12.37
C PHE A 351 16.67 6.77 12.95
N TYR A 352 17.40 5.67 13.13
CA TYR A 352 16.85 4.40 13.59
C TYR A 352 17.66 3.87 14.76
N ASP A 353 17.02 3.08 15.62
CA ASP A 353 17.72 2.28 16.62
C ASP A 353 18.32 1.00 16.02
N ALA A 354 19.00 0.21 16.85
CA ALA A 354 19.58 -1.07 16.46
C ALA A 354 18.53 -2.13 16.06
N GLY A 355 17.27 -1.96 16.47
CA GLY A 355 16.14 -2.79 16.09
C GLY A 355 15.51 -2.39 14.76
N GLY A 356 15.97 -1.31 14.13
CA GLY A 356 15.41 -0.78 12.88
C GLY A 356 14.13 0.02 13.08
N PHE A 357 13.81 0.46 14.31
CA PHE A 357 12.68 1.35 14.55
C PHE A 357 13.10 2.81 14.33
N LEU A 358 12.28 3.58 13.62
CA LEU A 358 12.52 5.00 13.37
C LEU A 358 12.41 5.78 14.68
N THR A 359 13.52 6.32 15.18
CA THR A 359 13.59 7.06 16.45
C THR A 359 13.50 8.56 16.26
N GLU A 360 14.04 9.10 15.16
CA GLU A 360 13.98 10.53 14.87
C GLU A 360 13.82 10.82 13.37
N LEU A 361 13.17 11.94 13.06
CA LEU A 361 13.29 12.57 11.74
C LEU A 361 13.50 14.08 11.87
N HIS A 362 14.35 14.62 11.02
CA HIS A 362 14.81 16.02 11.04
C HIS A 362 14.46 16.67 9.70
N PHE A 363 13.75 17.79 9.73
CA PHE A 363 13.42 18.62 8.57
C PHE A 363 14.48 19.71 8.42
N LEU A 364 15.11 19.79 7.24
CA LEU A 364 16.25 20.66 6.99
C LEU A 364 15.98 21.62 5.82
N ASP A 365 16.41 22.88 5.94
CA ASP A 365 16.38 23.88 4.88
C ASP A 365 17.46 23.64 3.81
N LEU A 366 17.60 24.57 2.86
CA LEU A 366 18.61 24.49 1.79
C LEU A 366 20.06 24.63 2.28
N ALA A 367 20.27 25.20 3.47
CA ALA A 367 21.58 25.31 4.12
C ALA A 367 21.87 24.11 5.04
N GLY A 368 20.97 23.13 5.11
CA GLY A 368 21.08 21.96 5.98
C GLY A 368 20.78 22.25 7.45
N GLN A 369 20.13 23.37 7.76
CA GLN A 369 19.73 23.75 9.13
C GLN A 369 18.31 23.29 9.44
N PRO A 370 17.98 22.97 10.71
CA PRO A 370 16.62 22.62 11.10
C PRO A 370 15.59 23.69 10.74
N VAL A 371 14.47 23.29 10.14
CA VAL A 371 13.37 24.18 9.74
C VAL A 371 12.02 23.57 10.08
N MET A 372 11.03 24.41 10.39
CA MET A 372 9.68 23.94 10.71
C MET A 372 8.99 23.36 9.47
N SER A 373 8.59 22.08 9.52
CA SER A 373 7.60 21.51 8.60
C SER A 373 6.25 22.17 8.82
N GLN A 374 5.63 22.69 7.75
CA GLN A 374 4.31 23.32 7.82
C GLN A 374 3.22 22.35 8.23
N ASN A 375 3.29 21.07 7.82
CA ASN A 375 2.28 20.07 8.15
C ASN A 375 2.52 19.47 9.54
N ASP A 376 3.75 19.08 9.84
CA ASP A 376 4.07 18.44 11.14
C ASP A 376 4.16 19.43 12.29
N LYS A 377 4.31 20.73 11.99
CA LYS A 377 4.53 21.79 13.00
C LYS A 377 5.71 21.46 13.91
N ALA A 378 6.80 20.96 13.34
CA ALA A 378 8.03 20.61 14.05
C ALA A 378 9.23 20.70 13.11
N ALA A 379 10.41 20.94 13.66
CA ALA A 379 11.68 20.79 12.95
C ALA A 379 12.31 19.41 13.19
N VAL A 380 12.08 18.84 14.38
CA VAL A 380 12.49 17.47 14.73
C VAL A 380 11.31 16.74 15.37
N ILE A 381 11.12 15.49 14.98
CA ILE A 381 10.17 14.57 15.64
C ILE A 381 10.94 13.40 16.20
N ARG A 382 10.70 13.07 17.47
CA ARG A 382 11.23 11.86 18.12
C ARG A 382 10.11 10.90 18.47
N PHE A 383 10.38 9.61 18.32
CA PHE A 383 9.43 8.53 18.58
C PHE A 383 9.91 7.66 19.73
N ASP A 384 9.01 7.39 20.67
CA ASP A 384 9.25 6.47 21.78
C ASP A 384 8.55 5.15 21.50
N TYR A 385 9.19 4.04 21.90
CA TYR A 385 8.66 2.69 21.74
C TYR A 385 8.70 1.93 23.07
N ASP A 386 7.73 1.04 23.28
CA ASP A 386 7.80 0.05 24.36
C ASP A 386 8.72 -1.13 23.98
N GLN A 387 8.93 -2.06 24.92
CA GLN A 387 9.72 -3.27 24.70
C GLN A 387 9.16 -4.19 23.61
N LYS A 388 7.91 -4.00 23.18
CA LYS A 388 7.26 -4.77 22.11
C LYS A 388 7.37 -4.07 20.75
N GLY A 389 8.07 -2.93 20.67
CA GLY A 389 8.20 -2.14 19.46
C GLY A 389 6.91 -1.41 19.07
N GLN A 390 5.99 -1.21 20.01
CA GLN A 390 4.81 -0.37 19.80
C GLN A 390 5.15 1.07 20.13
N ARG A 391 4.79 2.00 19.25
CA ARG A 391 5.01 3.43 19.47
C ARG A 391 4.17 3.91 20.66
N THR A 392 4.84 4.43 21.69
CA THR A 392 4.23 4.95 22.92
C THR A 392 4.19 6.48 22.96
N GLY A 393 5.02 7.14 22.16
CA GLY A 393 5.16 8.60 22.20
C GLY A 393 5.59 9.22 20.88
N ILE A 394 5.19 10.48 20.69
CA ILE A 394 5.68 11.38 19.65
C ILE A 394 6.03 12.69 20.35
N ASN A 395 7.30 13.10 20.28
CA ASN A 395 7.78 14.37 20.82
C ASN A 395 8.19 15.28 19.66
N LYS A 396 7.64 16.49 19.61
CA LYS A 396 7.92 17.49 18.57
C LYS A 396 8.82 18.59 19.13
N PHE A 397 9.76 19.05 18.32
CA PHE A 397 10.72 20.08 18.72
C PHE A 397 10.79 21.18 17.66
N GLY A 398 10.95 22.42 18.12
CA GLY A 398 11.18 23.59 17.28
C GLY A 398 12.62 23.68 16.76
N THR A 399 12.90 24.71 15.96
CA THR A 399 14.24 24.96 15.40
C THR A 399 15.29 25.30 16.45
N ASP A 400 14.86 25.77 17.63
CA ASP A 400 15.72 26.04 18.79
C ASP A 400 15.97 24.80 19.67
N GLY A 401 15.47 23.63 19.25
CA GLY A 401 15.59 22.36 19.97
C GLY A 401 14.67 22.24 21.19
N LYS A 402 13.79 23.21 21.44
CA LYS A 402 12.81 23.11 22.54
C LYS A 402 11.62 22.26 22.14
N LYS A 403 11.08 21.53 23.10
CA LYS A 403 9.86 20.74 22.94
C LYS A 403 8.65 21.67 22.75
N LEU A 404 7.78 21.34 21.80
CA LEU A 404 6.56 22.09 21.44
C LEU A 404 5.32 21.59 22.17
#